data_AF-W3VAA8-F1
#
_entry.id   AF-W3VAA8-F1
#
_cell.length_a   1.000
_cell.length_b   1.000
_cell.length_c   1.000
_cell.angle_alpha   90.00
_cell.angle_beta   90.00
_cell.angle_gamma   90.00
#
_symmetry.space_group_name_H-M   'P 1'
#
loop_
_entity.id
_entity.type
_entity.pdbx_description
1 polymer ?
#
loop_
_entity_poly.entity_id
_entity_poly.type
_entity_poly.pdbx_seq_one_letter_code
_entity_poly.pdbx_strand_id
1 'polypeptide(L)'
;MTTDIQDRFDKLIEKAYELFPQNLEVDNYMQPCDCDIKPIYPVRYAYVNFFGKELEKPAAPPDIHTLMFSSSIEKTKGYAARLLRPGWIYIKEEAPLTARGSKARGLLHIFKYCVSEREVNGKKQRVEKFKKYMFLNRKDASEGLIPEPGIRGEGHPFLFVAKDVINISIAYSEHPWHASVLDKMNGSLALRQKTMQFINLEQEQSPFAVKASVKYFRKLIVDYKIQQEQFADIKAIIEKDINELDLATARIGALTTQESYEMDADVIIKAINGYLHLHEQARIVILHDPVGRQRDIAEAYSILHLWQQSYNASNIYPLTIGFYVERLKATKDPVLKKKIDDSIHQERWDNDWPKLKKTTQDFEVRQTMLMKLFEAFADNPALSYQVGGLQNYFHYFFSLQDEKETREEEDALEFQFFSEILSGLLGNLQSSLPGQQVLAKLAAKESDSNGDGNFWRTITSSVITVLNNDKVKSPMLQSQFIRGVDNILLGMGTFLATVCANPGQAISQGANYVRQLPQQAIDRITQQFVPALLSTLGVVIEPDG
;
A
#
# COMPACT_ATOMS: atom_id res chain seq x y z
N MET A 1 -46.37 53.09 8.54
CA MET A 1 -46.11 52.19 7.40
C MET A 1 -45.08 51.09 7.75
N THR A 2 -44.96 50.71 9.03
CA THR A 2 -43.96 49.73 9.52
C THR A 2 -44.58 48.55 10.25
N THR A 3 -45.87 48.61 10.60
CA THR A 3 -46.59 47.56 11.33
C THR A 3 -47.11 46.43 10.43
N ASP A 4 -47.32 46.68 9.13
CA ASP A 4 -47.91 45.71 8.18
C ASP A 4 -46.90 44.66 7.66
N ILE A 5 -45.60 44.96 7.71
CA ILE A 5 -44.55 44.02 7.30
C ILE A 5 -44.24 43.02 8.41
N GLN A 6 -44.19 43.48 9.66
CA GLN A 6 -43.92 42.63 10.82
C GLN A 6 -45.02 41.59 11.00
N ASP A 7 -46.30 42.01 10.90
CA ASP A 7 -47.46 41.13 11.05
C ASP A 7 -47.56 40.06 9.93
N ARG A 8 -47.06 40.39 8.73
CA ARG A 8 -46.92 39.42 7.63
C ARG A 8 -45.76 38.45 7.85
N PHE A 9 -44.68 38.90 8.46
CA PHE A 9 -43.53 38.08 8.78
C PHE A 9 -43.85 37.07 9.89
N ASP A 10 -44.56 37.51 10.93
CA ASP A 10 -44.96 36.67 12.05
C ASP A 10 -45.95 35.58 11.61
N LYS A 11 -46.89 35.91 10.71
CA LYS A 11 -47.80 34.92 10.09
C LYS A 11 -47.08 33.90 9.19
N LEU A 12 -45.97 34.28 8.55
CA LEU A 12 -45.15 33.33 7.78
C LEU A 12 -44.36 32.40 8.69
N ILE A 13 -43.90 32.91 9.83
CA ILE A 13 -43.18 32.14 10.86
C ILE A 13 -44.13 31.15 11.55
N GLU A 14 -45.33 31.56 11.95
CA GLU A 14 -46.34 30.63 12.52
C GLU A 14 -46.70 29.52 11.54
N LYS A 15 -46.90 29.86 10.26
CA LYS A 15 -47.20 28.87 9.20
C LYS A 15 -46.03 27.90 8.96
N ALA A 16 -44.79 28.34 9.16
CA ALA A 16 -43.62 27.48 9.12
C ALA A 16 -43.54 26.55 10.34
N TYR A 17 -43.92 27.02 11.53
CA TYR A 17 -44.00 26.18 12.72
C TYR A 17 -45.12 25.13 12.65
N GLU A 18 -46.24 25.45 12.01
CA GLU A 18 -47.32 24.47 11.75
C GLU A 18 -46.92 23.39 10.71
N LEU A 19 -46.10 23.76 9.72
CA LEU A 19 -45.62 22.83 8.68
C LEU A 19 -44.47 21.93 9.14
N PHE A 20 -43.72 22.33 10.17
CA PHE A 20 -42.58 21.59 10.71
C PHE A 20 -42.65 21.54 12.25
N PRO A 21 -43.47 20.66 12.85
CA PRO A 21 -43.58 20.56 14.30
C PRO A 21 -42.23 20.15 14.91
N GLN A 22 -41.60 21.09 15.64
CA GLN A 22 -40.36 20.85 16.38
C GLN A 22 -40.64 19.99 17.62
N ASN A 23 -40.73 18.68 17.42
CA ASN A 23 -40.37 17.72 18.46
C ASN A 23 -38.98 17.16 18.12
N LEU A 24 -37.96 17.97 18.31
CA LEU A 24 -36.57 17.52 18.32
C LEU A 24 -35.93 18.07 19.59
N GLU A 25 -35.58 17.14 20.47
CA GLU A 25 -34.73 17.39 21.65
C GLU A 25 -33.48 18.16 21.23
N VAL A 26 -33.08 19.10 22.08
CA VAL A 26 -32.18 20.23 21.84
C VAL A 26 -30.71 19.85 21.51
N ASP A 27 -30.39 18.55 21.38
CA ASP A 27 -29.02 18.06 21.13
C ASP A 27 -28.71 17.67 19.68
N ASN A 28 -29.66 17.77 18.74
CA ASN A 28 -29.40 17.54 17.31
C ASN A 28 -29.38 18.86 16.53
N TYR A 29 -28.24 19.55 16.54
CA TYR A 29 -27.95 20.59 15.55
C TYR A 29 -27.84 19.92 14.16
N MET A 30 -28.97 19.73 13.48
CA MET A 30 -28.98 19.35 12.06
C MET A 30 -28.37 20.53 11.28
N GLN A 31 -27.12 20.39 10.84
CA GLN A 31 -26.52 21.31 9.89
C GLN A 31 -27.43 21.42 8.65
N PRO A 32 -27.66 22.62 8.09
CA PRO A 32 -28.37 22.75 6.83
C PRO A 32 -27.64 21.90 5.79
N CYS A 33 -28.40 21.03 5.12
CA CYS A 33 -27.91 20.10 4.11
C CYS A 33 -26.94 20.83 3.15
N ASP A 34 -25.74 20.31 2.97
CA ASP A 34 -24.84 20.83 1.94
C ASP A 34 -25.28 20.24 0.59
N CYS A 35 -26.25 20.90 -0.03
CA CYS A 35 -27.12 20.40 -1.10
C CYS A 35 -26.46 20.03 -2.45
N ASP A 36 -25.17 20.31 -2.62
CA ASP A 36 -24.49 20.36 -3.92
C ASP A 36 -23.38 19.30 -4.10
N ILE A 37 -23.20 18.40 -3.13
CA ILE A 37 -22.13 17.39 -3.17
C ILE A 37 -22.67 15.97 -3.35
N LYS A 38 -21.86 15.11 -3.98
CA LYS A 38 -22.07 13.65 -4.07
C LYS A 38 -21.02 12.94 -3.21
N PRO A 39 -21.38 12.40 -2.03
CA PRO A 39 -20.46 11.68 -1.15
C PRO A 39 -19.95 10.37 -1.77
N ILE A 40 -18.66 10.13 -1.60
CA ILE A 40 -17.92 8.94 -2.00
C ILE A 40 -17.14 8.44 -0.78
N TYR A 41 -17.42 7.23 -0.33
CA TYR A 41 -16.66 6.60 0.75
C TYR A 41 -15.59 5.67 0.16
N PRO A 42 -14.30 6.03 0.27
CA PRO A 42 -13.25 5.24 -0.34
C PRO A 42 -12.78 4.10 0.58
N VAL A 43 -12.51 2.95 -0.03
CA VAL A 43 -11.85 1.79 0.58
C VAL A 43 -10.72 1.31 -0.33
N ARG A 44 -9.87 0.39 0.09
CA ARG A 44 -8.80 -0.18 -0.74
C ARG A 44 -8.94 -1.68 -0.95
N TYR A 45 -8.37 -2.14 -2.05
CA TYR A 45 -7.95 -3.53 -2.18
C TYR A 45 -6.78 -3.81 -1.22
N ALA A 46 -7.00 -4.72 -0.28
CA ALA A 46 -5.95 -5.28 0.57
C ALA A 46 -5.71 -6.72 0.15
N TYR A 47 -4.45 -7.13 0.03
CA TYR A 47 -4.14 -8.54 -0.13
C TYR A 47 -4.17 -9.19 1.27
N VAL A 48 -4.79 -10.36 1.40
CA VAL A 48 -5.01 -11.03 2.69
C VAL A 48 -4.67 -12.51 2.66
N ASN A 49 -4.32 -13.07 1.50
CA ASN A 49 -3.93 -14.47 1.41
C ASN A 49 -2.44 -14.65 1.77
N PHE A 50 -2.14 -14.71 3.07
CA PHE A 50 -0.76 -14.84 3.56
C PHE A 50 -0.43 -16.17 4.22
N PHE A 51 -1.42 -16.83 4.83
CA PHE A 51 -1.20 -18.01 5.69
C PHE A 51 -2.13 -19.19 5.36
N GLY A 52 -2.93 -19.11 4.28
CA GLY A 52 -3.70 -20.26 3.79
C GLY A 52 -2.79 -21.36 3.22
N LYS A 53 -3.24 -22.62 3.23
CA LYS A 53 -2.47 -23.79 2.75
C LYS A 53 -1.78 -23.57 1.40
N GLU A 54 -2.48 -22.93 0.47
CA GLU A 54 -1.95 -22.51 -0.82
C GLU A 54 -2.10 -21.00 -0.99
N LEU A 55 -1.09 -20.38 -1.61
CA LEU A 55 -1.21 -19.01 -2.09
C LEU A 55 -1.95 -18.99 -3.42
N GLU A 56 -2.89 -18.06 -3.56
CA GLU A 56 -3.55 -17.80 -4.83
C GLU A 56 -2.52 -17.33 -5.86
N LYS A 57 -2.79 -17.66 -7.12
CA LYS A 57 -1.95 -17.18 -8.21
C LYS A 57 -2.01 -15.64 -8.26
N PRO A 58 -0.86 -14.95 -8.43
CA PRO A 58 -0.84 -13.50 -8.54
C PRO A 58 -1.76 -13.03 -9.68
N ALA A 59 -2.71 -12.16 -9.37
CA ALA A 59 -3.69 -11.68 -10.33
C ALA A 59 -4.16 -10.26 -9.97
N ALA A 60 -4.63 -9.51 -10.96
CA ALA A 60 -5.29 -8.23 -10.72
C ALA A 60 -6.55 -8.45 -9.85
N PRO A 61 -6.86 -7.52 -8.94
CA PRO A 61 -7.99 -7.67 -8.05
C PRO A 61 -9.31 -7.82 -8.85
N PRO A 62 -10.29 -8.58 -8.32
CA PRO A 62 -11.57 -8.74 -8.98
C PRO A 62 -12.45 -7.49 -8.82
N ASP A 63 -13.61 -7.49 -9.47
CA ASP A 63 -14.60 -6.44 -9.28
C ASP A 63 -15.14 -6.41 -7.84
N ILE A 64 -15.64 -5.25 -7.43
CA ILE A 64 -16.15 -5.00 -6.08
C ILE A 64 -17.35 -5.90 -5.72
N HIS A 65 -18.16 -6.33 -6.70
CA HIS A 65 -19.30 -7.20 -6.43
C HIS A 65 -18.84 -8.63 -6.12
N THR A 66 -17.83 -9.13 -6.84
CA THR A 66 -17.17 -10.40 -6.52
C THR A 66 -16.60 -10.38 -5.10
N LEU A 67 -15.94 -9.29 -4.69
CA LEU A 67 -15.48 -9.14 -3.30
C LEU A 67 -16.60 -9.11 -2.27
N MET A 68 -17.75 -8.52 -2.60
CA MET A 68 -18.87 -8.38 -1.68
C MET A 68 -19.63 -9.69 -1.45
N PHE A 69 -19.74 -10.52 -2.49
CA PHE A 69 -20.62 -11.69 -2.49
C PHE A 69 -19.90 -13.04 -2.47
N SER A 70 -18.59 -13.06 -2.65
CA SER A 70 -17.79 -14.28 -2.51
C SER A 70 -17.24 -14.45 -1.10
N SER A 71 -17.32 -15.67 -0.58
CA SER A 71 -16.60 -16.11 0.62
C SER A 71 -15.34 -16.92 0.32
N SER A 72 -15.07 -17.28 -0.94
CA SER A 72 -13.88 -18.07 -1.31
C SER A 72 -12.69 -17.17 -1.68
N ILE A 73 -11.52 -17.49 -1.12
CA ILE A 73 -10.23 -16.83 -1.38
C ILE A 73 -9.85 -16.90 -2.86
N GLU A 74 -10.14 -18.02 -3.53
CA GLU A 74 -9.90 -18.22 -4.97
C GLU A 74 -10.67 -17.20 -5.81
N LYS A 75 -11.97 -17.04 -5.53
CA LYS A 75 -12.82 -16.08 -6.25
C LYS A 75 -12.45 -14.63 -5.95
N THR A 76 -12.04 -14.34 -4.72
CA THR A 76 -11.55 -13.00 -4.37
C THR A 76 -10.10 -12.77 -4.82
N LYS A 77 -9.43 -13.78 -5.39
CA LYS A 77 -8.03 -13.76 -5.83
C LYS A 77 -7.07 -13.33 -4.71
N GLY A 78 -7.38 -13.70 -3.47
CA GLY A 78 -6.61 -13.31 -2.29
C GLY A 78 -6.80 -11.87 -1.81
N TYR A 79 -7.77 -11.13 -2.34
CA TYR A 79 -8.07 -9.76 -1.93
C TYR A 79 -9.27 -9.67 -0.96
N ALA A 80 -9.28 -8.59 -0.18
CA ALA A 80 -10.42 -8.13 0.60
C ALA A 80 -10.51 -6.59 0.55
N ALA A 81 -11.67 -6.02 0.85
CA ALA A 81 -11.82 -4.57 0.99
C ALA A 81 -11.51 -4.14 2.43
N ARG A 82 -10.59 -3.18 2.58
CA ARG A 82 -10.22 -2.60 3.89
C ARG A 82 -10.24 -1.08 3.85
N LEU A 83 -10.21 -0.44 5.01
CA LEU A 83 -10.00 1.00 5.11
C LEU A 83 -8.69 1.44 4.45
N LEU A 84 -8.66 2.68 3.97
CA LEU A 84 -7.46 3.29 3.39
C LEU A 84 -6.31 3.40 4.40
N ARG A 85 -5.09 3.50 3.88
CA ARG A 85 -3.92 3.97 4.63
C ARG A 85 -3.84 5.49 4.59
N PRO A 86 -3.30 6.16 5.63
CA PRO A 86 -3.00 7.59 5.57
C PRO A 86 -2.29 7.93 4.26
N GLY A 87 -2.74 9.00 3.61
CA GLY A 87 -2.27 9.33 2.27
C GLY A 87 -3.15 10.37 1.59
N TRP A 88 -3.06 10.43 0.27
CA TRP A 88 -3.70 11.41 -0.58
C TRP A 88 -4.61 10.73 -1.60
N ILE A 89 -5.74 11.38 -1.90
CA ILE A 89 -6.70 10.92 -2.89
C ILE A 89 -6.94 12.06 -3.88
N TYR A 90 -6.85 11.72 -5.16
CA TYR A 90 -7.02 12.65 -6.26
C TYR A 90 -8.23 12.23 -7.09
N ILE A 91 -9.16 13.16 -7.33
CA ILE A 91 -10.36 12.91 -8.12
C ILE A 91 -10.44 13.96 -9.23
N LYS A 92 -10.49 13.51 -10.49
CA LYS A 92 -10.76 14.36 -11.64
C LYS A 92 -12.15 14.07 -12.19
N GLU A 93 -12.93 15.10 -12.42
CA GLU A 93 -14.22 15.01 -13.10
C GLU A 93 -14.00 14.84 -14.63
N GLU A 94 -14.53 13.77 -15.22
CA GLU A 94 -14.22 13.32 -16.61
C GLU A 94 -15.29 13.63 -17.66
N ALA A 95 -16.37 14.32 -17.29
CA ALA A 95 -17.38 14.81 -18.22
C ALA A 95 -17.45 16.34 -18.16
N PRO A 96 -17.69 17.04 -19.29
CA PRO A 96 -17.94 18.48 -19.24
C PRO A 96 -19.19 18.76 -18.41
N LEU A 97 -19.13 19.81 -17.58
CA LEU A 97 -20.23 20.35 -16.75
C LEU A 97 -21.34 20.96 -17.62
N THR A 98 -21.89 20.16 -18.53
CA THR A 98 -22.92 20.55 -19.51
C THR A 98 -24.21 20.96 -18.82
N ALA A 99 -24.51 20.39 -17.64
CA ALA A 99 -25.66 20.74 -16.81
C ALA A 99 -25.69 22.23 -16.37
N ARG A 100 -24.55 22.93 -16.39
CA ARG A 100 -24.48 24.38 -16.10
C ARG A 100 -24.17 25.26 -17.30
N GLY A 101 -24.20 24.71 -18.53
CA GLY A 101 -23.77 25.43 -19.73
C GLY A 101 -22.27 25.77 -19.74
N SER A 102 -21.48 25.18 -18.85
CA SER A 102 -20.06 25.49 -18.69
C SER A 102 -19.21 24.73 -19.71
N LYS A 103 -18.34 25.46 -20.43
CA LYS A 103 -17.28 24.90 -21.28
C LYS A 103 -16.01 24.54 -20.48
N ALA A 104 -16.03 24.73 -19.14
CA ALA A 104 -14.87 24.47 -18.31
C ALA A 104 -14.56 22.96 -18.22
N ARG A 105 -13.26 22.63 -18.23
CA ARG A 105 -12.79 21.29 -17.90
C ARG A 105 -13.20 20.98 -16.45
N GLY A 106 -13.59 19.74 -16.17
CA GLY A 106 -13.99 19.30 -14.83
C GLY A 106 -12.93 19.60 -13.76
N LEU A 107 -13.31 19.67 -12.49
CA LEU A 107 -12.39 20.04 -11.42
C LEU A 107 -11.47 18.87 -11.01
N LEU A 108 -10.26 19.21 -10.54
CA LEU A 108 -9.39 18.27 -9.82
C LEU A 108 -9.57 18.52 -8.32
N HIS A 109 -10.05 17.50 -7.61
CA HIS A 109 -10.16 17.51 -6.16
C HIS A 109 -8.99 16.77 -5.53
N ILE A 110 -8.43 17.36 -4.47
CA ILE A 110 -7.28 16.85 -3.75
C ILE A 110 -7.69 16.68 -2.29
N PHE A 111 -7.58 15.47 -1.77
CA PHE A 111 -7.91 15.14 -0.40
C PHE A 111 -6.72 14.51 0.30
N LYS A 112 -6.50 14.86 1.57
CA LYS A 112 -5.62 14.14 2.48
C LYS A 112 -6.47 13.33 3.44
N TYR A 113 -6.25 12.02 3.46
CA TYR A 113 -6.85 11.13 4.43
C TYR A 113 -6.01 11.09 5.71
N CYS A 114 -6.62 11.54 6.79
CA CYS A 114 -6.06 11.57 8.13
C CYS A 114 -6.85 10.64 9.03
N VAL A 115 -6.13 9.91 9.88
CA VAL A 115 -6.70 9.03 10.89
C VAL A 115 -6.34 9.59 12.27
N SER A 116 -7.33 9.67 13.15
CA SER A 116 -7.13 9.97 14.57
C SER A 116 -7.82 8.92 15.43
N GLU A 117 -7.32 8.69 16.63
CA GLU A 117 -7.97 7.84 17.62
C GLU A 117 -8.77 8.69 18.61
N ARG A 118 -9.95 8.20 18.99
CA ARG A 118 -10.74 8.74 20.09
C ARG A 118 -11.09 7.60 21.03
N GLU A 119 -10.89 7.80 22.33
CA GLU A 119 -11.34 6.83 23.33
C GLU A 119 -12.79 7.13 23.73
N VAL A 120 -13.67 6.15 23.62
CA VAL A 120 -15.07 6.23 24.04
C VAL A 120 -15.39 4.99 24.85
N ASN A 121 -15.79 5.16 26.11
CA ASN A 121 -16.11 4.08 27.04
C ASN A 121 -14.98 3.03 27.19
N GLY A 122 -13.73 3.46 27.24
CA GLY A 122 -12.55 2.58 27.36
C GLY A 122 -12.21 1.79 26.09
N LYS A 123 -12.91 2.06 24.97
CA LYS A 123 -12.61 1.49 23.64
C LYS A 123 -12.01 2.57 22.74
N LYS A 124 -10.86 2.28 22.14
CA LYS A 124 -10.28 3.09 21.07
C LYS A 124 -11.16 2.97 19.82
N GLN A 125 -11.67 4.11 19.35
CA GLN A 125 -12.38 4.23 18.09
C GLN A 125 -11.54 5.00 17.09
N ARG A 126 -11.48 4.49 15.86
CA ARG A 126 -10.83 5.15 14.73
C ARG A 126 -11.77 6.21 14.17
N VAL A 127 -11.28 7.44 14.06
CA VAL A 127 -11.98 8.57 13.44
C VAL A 127 -11.31 8.91 12.12
N GLU A 128 -12.08 8.81 11.05
CA GLU A 128 -11.63 9.05 9.67
C GLU A 128 -11.96 10.48 9.24
N LYS A 129 -10.96 11.20 8.71
CA LYS A 129 -11.13 12.57 8.20
C LYS A 129 -10.45 12.73 6.84
N PHE A 130 -11.21 13.20 5.86
CA PHE A 130 -10.77 13.56 4.52
C PHE A 130 -10.74 15.08 4.39
N LYS A 131 -9.54 15.66 4.53
CA LYS A 131 -9.33 17.10 4.43
C LYS A 131 -9.11 17.49 2.97
N LYS A 132 -9.92 18.42 2.46
CA LYS A 132 -9.81 18.90 1.08
C LYS A 132 -8.78 20.03 0.98
N TYR A 133 -8.00 20.00 -0.08
CA TYR A 133 -6.97 20.98 -0.42
C TYR A 133 -7.32 21.69 -1.72
N MET A 134 -6.84 22.92 -1.84
CA MET A 134 -6.91 23.73 -3.06
C MET A 134 -5.55 24.34 -3.38
N PHE A 135 -5.36 24.70 -4.64
CA PHE A 135 -4.21 25.47 -5.08
C PHE A 135 -4.18 26.84 -4.39
N LEU A 136 -3.03 27.25 -3.88
CA LEU A 136 -2.85 28.54 -3.21
C LEU A 136 -3.28 29.70 -4.13
N ASN A 137 -2.85 29.65 -5.39
CA ASN A 137 -3.21 30.61 -6.44
C ASN A 137 -4.59 30.37 -7.08
N ARG A 138 -5.32 29.33 -6.65
CA ARG A 138 -6.62 28.87 -7.20
C ARG A 138 -6.63 28.49 -8.68
N LYS A 139 -5.47 28.30 -9.30
CA LYS A 139 -5.31 28.00 -10.72
C LYS A 139 -4.60 26.67 -10.95
N ASP A 140 -3.43 26.49 -10.34
CA ASP A 140 -2.52 25.37 -10.59
C ASP A 140 -1.61 25.10 -9.39
N ALA A 141 -0.77 24.07 -9.49
CA ALA A 141 0.07 23.63 -8.38
C ALA A 141 1.33 24.49 -8.15
N SER A 142 1.59 25.54 -8.95
CA SER A 142 2.86 26.26 -8.93
C SER A 142 3.18 26.97 -7.61
N GLU A 143 2.16 27.37 -6.85
CA GLU A 143 2.31 28.01 -5.53
C GLU A 143 1.98 27.04 -4.37
N GLY A 144 1.82 25.76 -4.66
CA GLY A 144 1.52 24.73 -3.67
C GLY A 144 0.05 24.63 -3.26
N LEU A 145 -0.19 23.83 -2.21
CA LEU A 145 -1.52 23.45 -1.74
C LEU A 145 -1.80 24.00 -0.34
N ILE A 146 -3.01 24.51 -0.14
CA ILE A 146 -3.54 24.90 1.17
C ILE A 146 -4.83 24.16 1.50
N PRO A 147 -5.11 23.89 2.80
CA PRO A 147 -6.42 23.39 3.21
C PRO A 147 -7.53 24.35 2.78
N GLU A 148 -8.65 23.82 2.28
CA GLU A 148 -9.82 24.63 1.92
C GLU A 148 -10.41 25.31 3.18
N PRO A 149 -10.51 26.65 3.24
CA PRO A 149 -10.95 27.37 4.44
C PRO A 149 -12.48 27.24 4.68
N GLY A 150 -12.89 27.05 5.94
CA GLY A 150 -14.29 27.02 6.40
C GLY A 150 -14.52 26.08 7.59
N ILE A 151 -15.78 25.97 8.08
CA ILE A 151 -16.24 25.01 9.13
C ILE A 151 -15.86 23.54 8.77
N ARG A 152 -15.48 23.33 7.51
CA ARG A 152 -15.13 22.06 6.84
C ARG A 152 -13.62 21.80 6.72
N GLY A 153 -12.77 22.70 7.21
CA GLY A 153 -11.30 22.53 7.23
C GLY A 153 -10.83 21.39 8.16
N GLU A 154 -11.72 20.88 9.01
CA GLU A 154 -11.46 19.69 9.81
C GLU A 154 -11.48 18.38 9.00
N GLY A 155 -12.06 18.39 7.80
CA GLY A 155 -12.24 17.23 6.92
C GLY A 155 -13.57 16.50 7.13
N HIS A 156 -14.08 15.89 6.06
CA HIS A 156 -15.31 15.11 6.06
C HIS A 156 -15.04 13.63 6.38
N PRO A 157 -16.03 12.84 6.82
CA PRO A 157 -15.86 11.39 6.98
C PRO A 157 -15.90 10.63 5.62
N PHE A 158 -15.99 11.36 4.50
CA PHE A 158 -16.03 10.84 3.14
C PHE A 158 -15.36 11.83 2.16
N LEU A 159 -15.07 11.36 0.94
CA LEU A 159 -14.71 12.20 -0.20
C LEU A 159 -15.96 12.75 -0.87
N PHE A 160 -15.84 13.79 -1.69
CA PHE A 160 -16.99 14.30 -2.43
C PHE A 160 -16.60 14.96 -3.75
N VAL A 161 -17.54 14.97 -4.68
CA VAL A 161 -17.51 15.70 -5.95
C VAL A 161 -18.80 16.51 -6.10
N ALA A 162 -18.91 17.34 -7.14
CA ALA A 162 -20.17 18.02 -7.42
C ALA A 162 -21.29 17.01 -7.75
N LYS A 163 -22.53 17.34 -7.35
CA LYS A 163 -23.68 16.44 -7.44
C LYS A 163 -24.04 16.00 -8.86
N ASP A 164 -23.80 16.83 -9.85
CA ASP A 164 -24.03 16.59 -11.28
C ASP A 164 -22.91 15.77 -11.96
N VAL A 165 -21.86 15.39 -11.22
CA VAL A 165 -20.76 14.58 -11.74
C VAL A 165 -21.18 13.12 -11.85
N ILE A 166 -21.01 12.57 -13.06
CA ILE A 166 -21.27 11.16 -13.37
C ILE A 166 -19.97 10.38 -13.48
N ASN A 167 -19.03 10.86 -14.30
CA ASN A 167 -17.77 10.16 -14.57
C ASN A 167 -16.62 10.85 -13.86
N ILE A 168 -15.81 10.05 -13.16
CA ILE A 168 -14.59 10.50 -12.51
C ILE A 168 -13.43 9.57 -12.87
N SER A 169 -12.21 10.09 -12.76
CA SER A 169 -11.02 9.29 -12.57
C SER A 169 -10.47 9.53 -11.17
N ILE A 170 -10.16 8.46 -10.43
CA ILE A 170 -9.71 8.52 -9.03
C ILE A 170 -8.42 7.73 -8.82
N ALA A 171 -7.53 8.23 -7.97
CA ALA A 171 -6.31 7.53 -7.55
C ALA A 171 -5.96 7.79 -6.08
N TYR A 172 -5.36 6.79 -5.45
CA TYR A 172 -4.77 6.88 -4.12
C TYR A 172 -3.24 6.93 -4.22
N SER A 173 -2.61 7.77 -3.40
CA SER A 173 -1.16 7.87 -3.25
C SER A 173 -0.78 7.94 -1.78
N GLU A 174 0.31 7.29 -1.37
CA GLU A 174 0.80 7.42 0.01
C GLU A 174 1.47 8.77 0.28
N HIS A 175 1.85 9.50 -0.77
CA HIS A 175 2.58 10.76 -0.72
C HIS A 175 1.86 11.85 -1.53
N PRO A 176 2.08 13.14 -1.23
CA PRO A 176 1.57 14.22 -2.06
C PRO A 176 2.27 14.22 -3.42
N TRP A 177 1.49 14.24 -4.50
CA TRP A 177 2.02 14.44 -5.85
C TRP A 177 2.69 15.80 -6.01
N HIS A 178 3.85 15.79 -6.66
CA HIS A 178 4.56 16.99 -7.09
C HIS A 178 3.72 17.84 -8.06
N ALA A 179 3.94 19.15 -8.08
CA ALA A 179 3.21 20.09 -8.94
C ALA A 179 3.16 19.66 -10.42
N SER A 180 4.29 19.22 -10.98
CA SER A 180 4.34 18.72 -12.36
C SER A 180 3.49 17.46 -12.59
N VAL A 181 3.38 16.57 -11.59
CA VAL A 181 2.51 15.39 -11.66
C VAL A 181 1.05 15.83 -11.63
N LEU A 182 0.69 16.78 -10.75
CA LEU A 182 -0.64 17.36 -10.68
C LEU A 182 -1.06 17.99 -12.01
N ASP A 183 -0.18 18.76 -12.65
CA ASP A 183 -0.45 19.41 -13.93
C ASP A 183 -0.63 18.38 -15.06
N LYS A 184 0.25 17.38 -15.14
CA LYS A 184 0.14 16.28 -16.12
C LYS A 184 -1.16 15.51 -15.95
N MET A 185 -1.49 15.13 -14.71
CA MET A 185 -2.71 14.39 -14.41
C MET A 185 -3.95 15.25 -14.66
N ASN A 186 -3.94 16.54 -14.34
CA ASN A 186 -5.06 17.44 -14.61
C ASN A 186 -5.26 17.66 -16.12
N GLY A 187 -4.16 17.75 -16.87
CA GLY A 187 -4.14 18.12 -18.29
C GLY A 187 -4.36 16.97 -19.29
N SER A 188 -4.01 15.73 -18.95
CA SER A 188 -3.95 14.62 -19.90
C SER A 188 -4.91 13.47 -19.57
N LEU A 189 -5.99 13.34 -20.37
CA LEU A 189 -6.89 12.18 -20.29
C LEU A 189 -6.15 10.87 -20.60
N ALA A 190 -5.27 10.87 -21.60
CA ALA A 190 -4.52 9.68 -22.00
C ALA A 190 -3.60 9.18 -20.88
N LEU A 191 -3.00 10.09 -20.11
CA LEU A 191 -2.21 9.71 -18.94
C LEU A 191 -3.11 9.11 -17.85
N ARG A 192 -4.22 9.78 -17.53
CA ARG A 192 -5.15 9.27 -16.52
C ARG A 192 -5.70 7.90 -16.87
N GLN A 193 -6.00 7.62 -18.14
CA GLN A 193 -6.43 6.28 -18.59
C GLN A 193 -5.39 5.17 -18.31
N LYS A 194 -4.10 5.51 -18.20
CA LYS A 194 -3.03 4.58 -17.84
C LYS A 194 -2.77 4.47 -16.34
N THR A 195 -3.22 5.44 -15.54
CA THR A 195 -2.75 5.61 -14.16
C THR A 195 -3.85 5.71 -13.10
N MET A 196 -5.07 6.11 -13.47
CA MET A 196 -6.19 6.36 -12.56
C MET A 196 -7.37 5.42 -12.86
N GLN A 197 -8.18 5.10 -11.85
CA GLN A 197 -9.39 4.30 -12.01
C GLN A 197 -10.54 5.15 -12.52
N PHE A 198 -11.14 4.75 -13.64
CA PHE A 198 -12.33 5.41 -14.18
C PHE A 198 -13.60 4.81 -13.60
N ILE A 199 -14.46 5.67 -13.05
CA ILE A 199 -15.67 5.25 -12.35
C ILE A 199 -16.85 6.09 -12.83
N ASN A 200 -17.92 5.40 -13.20
CA ASN A 200 -19.24 6.01 -13.35
C ASN A 200 -19.98 5.87 -12.01
N LEU A 201 -20.33 7.01 -11.41
CA LEU A 201 -20.98 7.10 -10.10
C LEU A 201 -22.48 6.77 -10.13
N GLU A 202 -23.08 6.65 -11.32
CA GLU A 202 -24.51 6.35 -11.52
C GLU A 202 -24.76 4.93 -12.01
N GLN A 203 -23.74 4.28 -12.57
CA GLN A 203 -23.80 2.89 -13.00
C GLN A 203 -24.16 1.96 -11.83
N GLU A 204 -25.24 1.19 -11.96
CA GLU A 204 -25.69 0.27 -10.90
C GLU A 204 -24.68 -0.85 -10.64
N GLN A 205 -24.18 -1.48 -11.71
CA GLN A 205 -23.16 -2.51 -11.67
C GLN A 205 -21.81 -1.94 -12.12
N SER A 206 -21.14 -1.24 -11.22
CA SER A 206 -19.80 -0.69 -11.47
C SER A 206 -18.73 -1.66 -10.97
N PRO A 207 -17.63 -1.88 -11.72
CA PRO A 207 -16.56 -2.77 -11.28
C PRO A 207 -15.87 -2.28 -10.00
N PHE A 208 -15.97 -0.99 -9.68
CA PHE A 208 -15.24 -0.36 -8.57
C PHE A 208 -16.15 0.37 -7.57
N ALA A 209 -17.46 0.44 -7.81
CA ALA A 209 -18.36 1.22 -6.97
C ALA A 209 -19.69 0.52 -6.68
N VAL A 210 -20.15 0.60 -5.44
CA VAL A 210 -21.46 0.10 -4.99
C VAL A 210 -22.18 1.16 -4.18
N LYS A 211 -23.48 0.99 -3.97
CA LYS A 211 -24.27 1.90 -3.12
C LYS A 211 -23.76 1.90 -1.67
N ALA A 212 -23.62 3.07 -1.06
CA ALA A 212 -23.38 3.17 0.38
C ALA A 212 -24.65 2.79 1.17
N SER A 213 -24.55 1.71 1.95
CA SER A 213 -25.60 1.28 2.89
C SER A 213 -24.98 0.48 4.03
N VAL A 214 -25.62 0.47 5.20
CA VAL A 214 -25.16 -0.32 6.36
C VAL A 214 -24.91 -1.78 5.97
N LYS A 215 -25.83 -2.37 5.19
CA LYS A 215 -25.72 -3.73 4.65
C LYS A 215 -24.45 -3.93 3.83
N TYR A 216 -24.10 -2.99 2.94
CA TYR A 216 -22.93 -3.15 2.07
C TYR A 216 -21.62 -2.84 2.77
N PHE A 217 -21.61 -1.89 3.72
CA PHE A 217 -20.45 -1.67 4.60
C PHE A 217 -20.07 -2.95 5.35
N ARG A 218 -21.03 -3.55 6.06
CA ARG A 218 -20.80 -4.79 6.83
C ARG A 218 -20.46 -6.00 5.95
N LYS A 219 -20.99 -6.09 4.73
CA LYS A 219 -20.67 -7.21 3.83
C LYS A 219 -19.30 -7.09 3.17
N LEU A 220 -19.00 -5.91 2.63
CA LEU A 220 -17.82 -5.69 1.79
C LEU A 220 -16.56 -5.44 2.63
N ILE A 221 -16.64 -4.54 3.62
CA ILE A 221 -15.46 -3.96 4.27
C ILE A 221 -15.18 -4.75 5.54
N VAL A 222 -13.99 -5.33 5.60
CA VAL A 222 -13.56 -6.14 6.75
C VAL A 222 -13.69 -5.35 8.07
N ASP A 223 -13.22 -4.11 8.10
CA ASP A 223 -13.14 -3.31 9.33
C ASP A 223 -14.54 -2.93 9.91
N TYR A 224 -15.62 -3.15 9.15
CA TYR A 224 -17.02 -2.95 9.60
C TYR A 224 -17.74 -4.26 9.95
N LYS A 225 -17.06 -5.41 9.83
CA LYS A 225 -17.57 -6.70 10.32
C LYS A 225 -17.34 -6.79 11.83
N ILE A 226 -18.21 -7.53 12.52
CA ILE A 226 -17.98 -7.83 13.94
C ILE A 226 -16.72 -8.68 14.08
N GLN A 227 -16.01 -8.57 15.20
CA GLN A 227 -14.69 -9.19 15.40
C GLN A 227 -14.67 -10.71 15.13
N GLN A 228 -15.75 -11.43 15.45
CA GLN A 228 -15.87 -12.87 15.19
C GLN A 228 -15.97 -13.19 13.70
N GLU A 229 -16.49 -12.26 12.88
CA GLU A 229 -16.62 -12.38 11.43
C GLU A 229 -15.44 -11.73 10.68
N GLN A 230 -14.68 -10.85 11.35
CA GLN A 230 -13.39 -10.37 10.88
C GLN A 230 -12.45 -11.56 10.80
N PHE A 231 -12.51 -12.27 9.68
CA PHE A 231 -11.60 -13.34 9.30
C PHE A 231 -11.80 -14.69 9.98
N ALA A 232 -13.01 -15.05 10.44
CA ALA A 232 -13.34 -16.43 10.84
C ALA A 232 -12.93 -17.46 9.78
N ASP A 233 -13.21 -17.17 8.51
CA ASP A 233 -12.88 -18.08 7.39
C ASP A 233 -11.36 -18.23 7.20
N ILE A 234 -10.59 -17.14 7.35
CA ILE A 234 -9.12 -17.18 7.23
C ILE A 234 -8.52 -17.87 8.45
N LYS A 235 -8.97 -17.52 9.67
CA LYS A 235 -8.49 -18.13 10.93
C LYS A 235 -8.75 -19.63 10.95
N ALA A 236 -9.93 -20.08 10.52
CA ALA A 236 -10.27 -21.51 10.44
C ALA A 236 -9.43 -22.30 9.42
N ILE A 237 -8.92 -21.65 8.36
CA ILE A 237 -7.99 -22.26 7.41
C ILE A 237 -6.59 -22.34 8.03
N ILE A 238 -6.14 -21.29 8.71
CA ILE A 238 -4.78 -21.25 9.27
C ILE A 238 -4.64 -22.18 10.49
N GLU A 239 -5.62 -22.19 11.40
CA GLU A 239 -5.60 -23.01 12.63
C GLU A 239 -5.71 -24.53 12.35
N LYS A 240 -6.26 -24.95 11.20
CA LYS A 240 -6.36 -26.38 10.85
C LYS A 240 -5.06 -26.97 10.32
N ASP A 241 -4.19 -26.15 9.73
CA ASP A 241 -3.04 -26.62 8.95
C ASP A 241 -1.68 -26.22 9.56
N ILE A 242 -1.63 -25.26 10.49
CA ILE A 242 -0.42 -24.94 11.25
C ILE A 242 -0.56 -25.50 12.67
N ASN A 243 -0.18 -26.77 12.86
CA ASN A 243 -0.43 -27.52 14.10
C ASN A 243 0.28 -26.98 15.37
N GLU A 244 1.17 -25.99 15.29
CA GLU A 244 1.99 -25.59 16.45
C GLU A 244 2.33 -24.09 16.55
N LEU A 245 1.73 -23.20 15.74
CA LEU A 245 1.81 -21.76 16.04
C LEU A 245 0.56 -21.34 16.79
N ASP A 246 0.74 -20.79 18.00
CA ASP A 246 -0.34 -20.20 18.78
C ASP A 246 -0.80 -18.86 18.14
N LEU A 247 -1.53 -18.99 17.04
CA LEU A 247 -2.19 -17.90 16.33
C LEU A 247 -3.46 -17.42 17.04
N ALA A 248 -3.82 -18.02 18.18
CA ALA A 248 -5.02 -17.64 18.92
C ALA A 248 -4.93 -16.19 19.43
N THR A 249 -3.71 -15.67 19.59
CA THR A 249 -3.43 -14.28 20.02
C THR A 249 -3.02 -13.34 18.88
N ALA A 250 -2.65 -13.87 17.71
CA ALA A 250 -2.20 -13.08 16.57
C ALA A 250 -3.38 -12.40 15.86
N ARG A 251 -3.51 -11.08 16.02
CA ARG A 251 -4.46 -10.27 15.23
C ARG A 251 -3.92 -10.09 13.82
N ILE A 252 -4.76 -10.04 12.78
CA ILE A 252 -4.32 -9.62 11.44
C ILE A 252 -3.86 -8.14 11.45
N GLY A 253 -4.34 -7.33 12.39
CA GLY A 253 -3.73 -6.03 12.68
C GLY A 253 -2.29 -6.10 13.19
N ALA A 254 -1.84 -7.25 13.71
CA ALA A 254 -0.44 -7.56 13.99
C ALA A 254 0.27 -8.21 12.80
N LEU A 255 -0.46 -8.56 11.72
CA LEU A 255 0.06 -9.18 10.49
C LEU A 255 0.05 -8.23 9.28
N THR A 256 -0.44 -7.01 9.45
CA THR A 256 -0.53 -5.96 8.42
C THR A 256 -0.18 -4.64 9.07
N THR A 257 0.26 -3.65 8.27
CA THR A 257 0.66 -2.33 8.78
C THR A 257 -0.49 -1.48 9.36
N GLN A 258 -1.70 -2.03 9.47
CA GLN A 258 -2.86 -1.34 10.03
C GLN A 258 -3.54 -2.21 11.08
N GLU A 259 -3.59 -1.70 12.31
CA GLU A 259 -4.45 -2.25 13.34
C GLU A 259 -5.87 -2.49 12.81
N SER A 260 -6.44 -3.65 13.13
CA SER A 260 -7.83 -3.97 12.85
C SER A 260 -8.70 -3.24 13.87
N TYR A 261 -9.57 -2.35 13.39
CA TYR A 261 -10.55 -1.65 14.20
C TYR A 261 -11.94 -2.22 13.91
N GLU A 262 -12.84 -2.15 14.90
CA GLU A 262 -14.26 -2.37 14.68
C GLU A 262 -14.92 -1.01 14.48
N MET A 263 -15.40 -0.77 13.26
CA MET A 263 -16.09 0.46 12.88
C MET A 263 -17.61 0.26 12.91
N ASP A 264 -18.35 1.29 13.28
CA ASP A 264 -19.80 1.28 13.29
C ASP A 264 -20.38 1.78 11.96
N ALA A 265 -20.98 0.87 11.19
CA ALA A 265 -21.58 1.14 9.90
C ALA A 265 -22.79 2.09 9.98
N ASP A 266 -23.53 2.06 11.09
CA ASP A 266 -24.68 2.93 11.29
C ASP A 266 -24.24 4.38 11.54
N VAL A 267 -23.15 4.57 12.30
CA VAL A 267 -22.57 5.90 12.55
C VAL A 267 -22.12 6.56 11.26
N ILE A 268 -21.34 5.86 10.42
CA ILE A 268 -20.84 6.44 9.16
C ILE A 268 -21.97 6.69 8.15
N ILE A 269 -22.96 5.80 8.06
CA ILE A 269 -24.11 6.00 7.16
C ILE A 269 -24.99 7.15 7.65
N LYS A 270 -25.20 7.29 8.96
CA LYS A 270 -25.91 8.44 9.52
C LYS A 270 -25.18 9.74 9.18
N ALA A 271 -23.86 9.75 9.30
CA ALA A 271 -23.05 10.91 8.91
C ALA A 271 -23.17 11.22 7.42
N ILE A 272 -23.07 10.23 6.53
CA ILE A 272 -23.24 10.38 5.07
C ILE A 272 -24.64 10.90 4.72
N ASN A 273 -25.69 10.30 5.29
CA ASN A 273 -27.07 10.66 5.00
C ASN A 273 -27.43 12.09 5.44
N GLY A 274 -26.71 12.66 6.41
CA GLY A 274 -26.83 14.07 6.78
C GLY A 274 -26.49 15.04 5.64
N TYR A 275 -25.81 14.58 4.58
CA TYR A 275 -25.39 15.38 3.43
C TYR A 275 -26.13 15.02 2.13
N LEU A 276 -27.08 14.09 2.16
CA LEU A 276 -27.81 13.63 0.97
C LEU A 276 -29.23 14.22 0.95
N HIS A 277 -29.75 14.57 -0.23
CA HIS A 277 -31.18 14.84 -0.38
C HIS A 277 -32.01 13.55 -0.45
N LEU A 278 -33.33 13.72 -0.31
CA LEU A 278 -34.30 12.65 -0.50
C LEU A 278 -34.09 11.98 -1.87
N HIS A 279 -33.85 10.66 -1.86
CA HIS A 279 -33.55 9.78 -3.02
C HIS A 279 -32.11 9.77 -3.54
N GLU A 280 -31.21 10.61 -3.02
CA GLU A 280 -29.80 10.56 -3.39
C GLU A 280 -29.06 9.42 -2.69
N GLN A 281 -27.98 8.96 -3.32
CA GLN A 281 -27.22 7.82 -2.83
C GLN A 281 -25.73 8.08 -2.97
N ALA A 282 -25.02 7.98 -1.84
CA ALA A 282 -23.58 7.93 -1.82
C ALA A 282 -23.06 6.59 -2.36
N ARG A 283 -21.78 6.57 -2.76
CA ARG A 283 -21.10 5.37 -3.27
C ARG A 283 -19.97 4.95 -2.35
N ILE A 284 -19.81 3.64 -2.15
CA ILE A 284 -18.54 3.06 -1.69
C ILE A 284 -17.70 2.82 -2.93
N VAL A 285 -16.46 3.31 -2.95
CA VAL A 285 -15.52 3.15 -4.06
C VAL A 285 -14.28 2.41 -3.58
N ILE A 286 -13.89 1.33 -4.27
CA ILE A 286 -12.67 0.60 -3.95
C ILE A 286 -11.50 1.06 -4.82
N LEU A 287 -10.40 1.41 -4.16
CA LEU A 287 -9.20 1.98 -4.76
C LEU A 287 -8.07 0.95 -4.84
N HIS A 288 -7.30 1.00 -5.92
CA HIS A 288 -6.05 0.29 -6.01
C HIS A 288 -5.00 0.92 -5.09
N ASP A 289 -4.29 0.05 -4.38
CA ASP A 289 -3.20 0.41 -3.49
C ASP A 289 -2.01 -0.54 -3.77
N PRO A 290 -1.27 -0.34 -4.88
CA PRO A 290 -0.18 -1.24 -5.26
C PRO A 290 0.95 -1.26 -4.22
N VAL A 291 1.32 -0.10 -3.67
CA VAL A 291 2.33 0.00 -2.62
C VAL A 291 1.87 -0.76 -1.38
N GLY A 292 0.64 -0.52 -0.96
CA GLY A 292 0.04 -1.19 0.17
C GLY A 292 -0.07 -2.70 0.03
N ARG A 293 -0.41 -3.21 -1.17
CA ARG A 293 -0.38 -4.64 -1.48
C ARG A 293 1.00 -5.22 -1.27
N GLN A 294 2.04 -4.58 -1.82
CA GLN A 294 3.40 -5.05 -1.64
C GLN A 294 3.83 -5.02 -0.17
N ARG A 295 3.45 -3.97 0.57
CA ARG A 295 3.69 -3.89 2.02
C ARG A 295 2.99 -5.00 2.79
N ASP A 296 1.74 -5.31 2.46
CA ASP A 296 1.01 -6.41 3.11
C ASP A 296 1.76 -7.76 2.90
N ILE A 297 2.32 -8.01 1.70
CA ILE A 297 3.14 -9.20 1.41
C ILE A 297 4.48 -9.17 2.15
N ALA A 298 5.18 -8.03 2.14
CA ALA A 298 6.47 -7.88 2.80
C ALA A 298 6.35 -8.04 4.33
N GLU A 299 5.26 -7.56 4.93
CA GLU A 299 4.99 -7.70 6.36
C GLU A 299 4.72 -9.15 6.76
N ALA A 300 3.87 -9.85 6.00
CA ALA A 300 3.64 -11.27 6.21
C ALA A 300 4.94 -12.09 6.13
N TYR A 301 5.84 -11.70 5.22
CA TYR A 301 7.17 -12.29 5.10
C TYR A 301 8.04 -12.01 6.34
N SER A 302 8.08 -10.75 6.81
CA SER A 302 8.85 -10.37 8.01
C SER A 302 8.41 -11.15 9.24
N ILE A 303 7.10 -11.30 9.43
CA ILE A 303 6.56 -12.01 10.59
C ILE A 303 6.91 -13.50 10.52
N LEU A 304 6.77 -14.10 9.34
CA LEU A 304 7.19 -15.48 9.11
C LEU A 304 8.70 -15.66 9.35
N HIS A 305 9.52 -14.67 8.97
CA HIS A 305 10.96 -14.68 9.23
C HIS A 305 11.28 -14.58 10.72
N LEU A 306 10.61 -13.69 11.46
CA LEU A 306 10.74 -13.57 12.92
C LEU A 306 10.33 -14.86 13.64
N TRP A 307 9.25 -15.51 13.20
CA TRP A 307 8.84 -16.81 13.74
C TRP A 307 9.87 -17.90 13.47
N GLN A 308 10.43 -17.95 12.26
CA GLN A 308 11.52 -18.87 11.95
C GLN A 308 12.74 -18.63 12.84
N GLN A 309 13.15 -17.36 13.04
CA GLN A 309 14.26 -17.01 13.92
C GLN A 309 13.99 -17.44 15.37
N SER A 310 12.79 -17.18 15.88
CA SER A 310 12.38 -17.58 17.23
C SER A 310 12.39 -19.10 17.39
N TYR A 311 11.80 -19.83 16.43
CA TYR A 311 11.82 -21.30 16.42
C TYR A 311 13.25 -21.85 16.39
N ASN A 312 14.11 -21.30 15.54
CA ASN A 312 15.51 -21.71 15.44
C ASN A 312 16.28 -21.42 16.73
N ALA A 313 16.03 -20.29 17.39
CA ALA A 313 16.65 -19.95 18.68
C ALA A 313 16.21 -20.91 19.79
N SER A 314 14.91 -21.22 19.88
CA SER A 314 14.36 -22.17 20.87
C SER A 314 14.85 -23.61 20.64
N ASN A 315 15.17 -23.97 19.39
CA ASN A 315 15.59 -25.32 19.01
C ASN A 315 17.05 -25.40 18.55
N ILE A 316 17.88 -24.43 18.91
CA ILE A 316 19.25 -24.32 18.36
C ILE A 316 20.10 -25.58 18.59
N TYR A 317 20.02 -26.15 19.80
CA TYR A 317 20.77 -27.35 20.17
C TYR A 317 20.31 -28.59 19.40
N PRO A 318 19.01 -28.99 19.44
CA PRO A 318 18.56 -30.16 18.69
C PRO A 318 18.68 -29.99 17.17
N LEU A 319 18.49 -28.79 16.62
CA LEU A 319 18.70 -28.53 15.19
C LEU A 319 20.17 -28.70 14.78
N THR A 320 21.09 -28.10 15.53
CA THR A 320 22.52 -28.18 15.23
C THR A 320 23.03 -29.62 15.25
N ILE A 321 22.67 -30.38 16.29
CA ILE A 321 23.05 -31.79 16.42
C ILE A 321 22.38 -32.62 15.32
N GLY A 322 21.10 -32.40 15.07
CA GLY A 322 20.35 -33.16 14.06
C GLY A 322 20.94 -32.99 12.66
N PHE A 323 21.26 -31.76 12.25
CA PHE A 323 21.93 -31.50 10.97
C PHE A 323 23.32 -32.13 10.90
N TYR A 324 24.07 -32.13 12.00
CA TYR A 324 25.39 -32.76 12.06
C TYR A 324 25.28 -34.29 11.91
N VAL A 325 24.38 -34.91 12.66
CA VAL A 325 24.11 -36.36 12.59
C VAL A 325 23.61 -36.75 11.20
N GLU A 326 22.76 -35.95 10.56
CA GLU A 326 22.30 -36.20 9.20
C GLU A 326 23.46 -36.22 8.20
N ARG A 327 24.42 -35.30 8.32
CA ARG A 327 25.65 -35.30 7.51
C ARG A 327 26.52 -36.52 7.78
N LEU A 328 26.64 -36.95 9.03
CA LEU A 328 27.37 -38.17 9.37
C LEU A 328 26.72 -39.42 8.78
N LYS A 329 25.39 -39.54 8.90
CA LYS A 329 24.60 -40.64 8.32
C LYS A 329 24.66 -40.70 6.79
N ALA A 330 25.03 -39.61 6.12
CA ALA A 330 25.27 -39.57 4.67
C ALA A 330 26.61 -40.20 4.24
N THR A 331 27.44 -40.70 5.17
CA THR A 331 28.69 -41.39 4.84
C THR A 331 28.47 -42.66 4.00
N LYS A 332 29.38 -42.92 3.06
CA LYS A 332 29.41 -44.15 2.26
C LYS A 332 30.25 -45.27 2.89
N ASP A 333 31.00 -44.98 3.95
CA ASP A 333 31.81 -45.96 4.66
C ASP A 333 30.93 -46.83 5.58
N PRO A 334 30.85 -48.15 5.36
CA PRO A 334 29.98 -49.04 6.11
C PRO A 334 30.40 -49.23 7.58
N VAL A 335 31.70 -49.14 7.89
CA VAL A 335 32.21 -49.27 9.27
C VAL A 335 31.84 -48.03 10.08
N LEU A 336 32.06 -46.85 9.50
CA LEU A 336 31.66 -45.58 10.10
C LEU A 336 30.14 -45.50 10.25
N LYS A 337 29.38 -45.91 9.24
CA LYS A 337 27.91 -45.93 9.29
C LYS A 337 27.39 -46.77 10.44
N LYS A 338 27.91 -47.99 10.62
CA LYS A 338 27.54 -48.86 11.75
C LYS A 338 27.84 -48.20 13.10
N LYS A 339 29.04 -47.63 13.27
CA LYS A 339 29.40 -46.93 14.51
C LYS A 339 28.49 -45.74 14.81
N ILE A 340 28.14 -44.96 13.79
CA ILE A 340 27.19 -43.84 13.90
C ILE A 340 25.83 -44.38 14.33
N ASP A 341 25.34 -45.43 13.68
CA ASP A 341 24.03 -45.99 13.97
C ASP A 341 23.93 -46.58 15.39
N ASP A 342 24.99 -47.23 15.87
CA ASP A 342 25.09 -47.76 17.23
C ASP A 342 25.19 -46.65 18.29
N SER A 343 25.60 -45.43 17.91
CA SER A 343 25.81 -44.29 18.81
C SER A 343 24.59 -43.38 18.95
N ILE A 344 23.53 -43.60 18.18
CA ILE A 344 22.33 -42.76 18.14
C ILE A 344 21.11 -43.56 18.56
N HIS A 345 20.23 -42.95 19.36
CA HIS A 345 18.94 -43.55 19.69
C HIS A 345 18.01 -43.54 18.45
N GLN A 346 18.04 -44.62 17.67
CA GLN A 346 17.38 -44.70 16.36
C GLN A 346 15.88 -44.39 16.42
N GLU A 347 15.15 -44.92 17.39
CA GLU A 347 13.70 -44.67 17.50
C GLU A 347 13.36 -43.17 17.67
N ARG A 348 14.13 -42.43 18.48
CA ARG A 348 13.93 -40.98 18.66
C ARG A 348 14.41 -40.22 17.43
N TRP A 349 15.50 -40.66 16.82
CA TRP A 349 15.96 -40.10 15.55
C TRP A 349 14.87 -40.22 14.48
N ASP A 350 14.26 -41.39 14.32
CA ASP A 350 13.25 -41.64 13.28
C ASP A 350 11.92 -40.91 13.56
N ASN A 351 11.60 -40.64 14.83
CA ASN A 351 10.33 -40.00 15.22
C ASN A 351 10.41 -38.48 15.41
N ASP A 352 11.49 -37.95 15.98
CA ASP A 352 11.57 -36.56 16.44
C ASP A 352 12.33 -35.66 15.46
N TRP A 353 13.44 -36.16 14.87
CA TRP A 353 14.22 -35.37 13.92
C TRP A 353 13.43 -34.96 12.67
N PRO A 354 12.64 -35.84 12.02
CA PRO A 354 11.81 -35.45 10.89
C PRO A 354 10.82 -34.34 11.21
N LYS A 355 10.25 -34.31 12.43
CA LYS A 355 9.32 -33.26 12.85
C LYS A 355 10.02 -31.90 12.94
N LEU A 356 11.15 -31.86 13.67
CA LEU A 356 11.94 -30.63 13.84
C LEU A 356 12.42 -30.07 12.49
N LYS A 357 12.93 -30.96 11.63
CA LYS A 357 13.40 -30.62 10.28
C LYS A 357 12.26 -30.14 9.38
N LYS A 358 11.10 -30.80 9.43
CA LYS A 358 9.94 -30.43 8.64
C LYS A 358 9.48 -29.01 8.96
N THR A 359 9.42 -28.63 10.23
CA THR A 359 9.03 -27.26 10.61
C THR A 359 9.97 -26.20 10.00
N THR A 360 11.29 -26.43 10.00
CA THR A 360 12.24 -25.53 9.33
C THR A 360 12.00 -25.47 7.81
N GLN A 361 11.73 -26.61 7.17
CA GLN A 361 11.44 -26.68 5.74
C GLN A 361 10.12 -25.98 5.38
N ASP A 362 9.09 -26.09 6.23
CA ASP A 362 7.79 -25.46 6.02
C ASP A 362 7.94 -23.92 6.04
N PHE A 363 8.76 -23.37 6.94
CA PHE A 363 9.11 -21.93 6.92
C PHE A 363 9.77 -21.52 5.61
N GLU A 364 10.79 -22.26 5.15
CA GLU A 364 11.52 -21.94 3.91
C GLU A 364 10.63 -22.00 2.67
N VAL A 365 9.79 -23.04 2.57
CA VAL A 365 8.80 -23.19 1.49
C VAL A 365 7.85 -22.01 1.50
N ARG A 366 7.36 -21.63 2.68
CA ARG A 366 6.39 -20.55 2.79
C ARG A 366 6.99 -19.17 2.48
N GLN A 367 8.20 -18.91 2.97
CA GLN A 367 8.98 -17.71 2.61
C GLN A 367 9.17 -17.63 1.09
N THR A 368 9.56 -18.73 0.46
CA THR A 368 9.72 -18.81 -1.00
C THR A 368 8.41 -18.51 -1.74
N MET A 369 7.27 -19.00 -1.23
CA MET A 369 5.95 -18.71 -1.82
C MET A 369 5.61 -17.21 -1.76
N LEU A 370 5.78 -16.57 -0.60
CA LEU A 370 5.54 -15.12 -0.44
C LEU A 370 6.49 -14.29 -1.31
N MET A 371 7.75 -14.72 -1.42
CA MET A 371 8.75 -14.05 -2.24
C MET A 371 8.45 -14.14 -3.74
N LYS A 372 7.99 -15.29 -4.23
CA LYS A 372 7.48 -15.43 -5.61
C LYS A 372 6.26 -14.54 -5.86
N LEU A 373 5.37 -14.42 -4.89
CA LEU A 373 4.20 -13.55 -4.98
C LEU A 373 4.61 -12.06 -5.04
N PHE A 374 5.55 -11.63 -4.19
CA PHE A 374 6.11 -10.29 -4.20
C PHE A 374 6.74 -9.97 -5.57
N GLU A 375 7.61 -10.87 -6.05
CA GLU A 375 8.27 -10.75 -7.36
C GLU A 375 7.25 -10.59 -8.50
N ALA A 376 6.20 -11.42 -8.51
CA ALA A 376 5.19 -11.40 -9.56
C ALA A 376 4.41 -10.08 -9.59
N PHE A 377 4.00 -9.55 -8.44
CA PHE A 377 3.30 -8.26 -8.41
C PHE A 377 4.22 -7.07 -8.67
N ALA A 378 5.52 -7.20 -8.44
CA ALA A 378 6.49 -6.14 -8.70
C ALA A 378 6.82 -6.05 -10.20
N ASP A 379 6.98 -7.19 -10.90
CA ASP A 379 7.62 -7.17 -12.22
C ASP A 379 6.89 -7.96 -13.32
N ASN A 380 5.73 -8.58 -13.04
CA ASN A 380 4.92 -9.14 -14.12
C ASN A 380 4.26 -7.99 -14.92
N PRO A 381 4.52 -7.84 -16.23
CA PRO A 381 3.96 -6.75 -17.04
C PRO A 381 2.42 -6.68 -16.98
N ALA A 382 1.75 -7.83 -16.94
CA ALA A 382 0.29 -7.91 -16.88
C ALA A 382 -0.29 -7.48 -15.52
N LEU A 383 0.55 -7.27 -14.51
CA LEU A 383 0.15 -6.85 -13.16
C LEU A 383 0.73 -5.50 -12.76
N SER A 384 1.96 -5.21 -13.18
CA SER A 384 2.74 -4.06 -12.73
C SER A 384 2.64 -2.86 -13.68
N TYR A 385 2.43 -3.08 -14.98
CA TYR A 385 2.46 -2.02 -16.02
C TYR A 385 1.05 -1.54 -16.41
N GLN A 386 0.11 -1.65 -15.48
CA GLN A 386 -1.30 -1.28 -15.66
C GLN A 386 -1.79 -0.40 -14.51
N VAL A 387 -3.01 0.12 -14.63
CA VAL A 387 -3.69 0.87 -13.56
C VAL A 387 -3.70 0.02 -12.27
N GLY A 388 -3.22 0.59 -11.17
CA GLY A 388 -3.08 -0.14 -9.90
C GLY A 388 -1.89 -1.11 -9.84
N GLY A 389 -0.96 -1.03 -10.79
CA GLY A 389 0.32 -1.73 -10.81
C GLY A 389 1.44 -0.96 -10.10
N LEU A 390 2.44 -1.68 -9.59
CA LEU A 390 3.51 -1.10 -8.78
C LEU A 390 4.46 -0.23 -9.62
N GLN A 391 4.86 -0.70 -10.81
CA GLN A 391 5.75 0.07 -11.68
C GLN A 391 5.06 1.35 -12.16
N ASN A 392 3.79 1.30 -12.59
CA ASN A 392 3.04 2.50 -12.99
C ASN A 392 2.96 3.53 -11.85
N TYR A 393 2.82 3.09 -10.60
CA TYR A 393 2.85 3.99 -9.45
C TYR A 393 4.19 4.74 -9.37
N PHE A 394 5.31 4.02 -9.38
CA PHE A 394 6.63 4.64 -9.28
C PHE A 394 7.04 5.47 -10.48
N HIS A 395 6.56 5.12 -11.68
CA HIS A 395 6.89 5.81 -12.90
C HIS A 395 6.07 7.09 -13.10
N TYR A 396 4.76 7.08 -12.76
CA TYR A 396 3.86 8.18 -13.08
C TYR A 396 3.45 9.06 -11.89
N PHE A 397 3.55 8.59 -10.64
CA PHE A 397 3.13 9.39 -9.48
C PHE A 397 4.27 10.23 -8.90
N PHE A 398 5.47 10.11 -9.45
CA PHE A 398 6.64 10.89 -9.09
C PHE A 398 7.15 11.69 -10.28
N SER A 399 7.77 12.85 -10.01
CA SER A 399 8.42 13.69 -11.01
C SER A 399 9.93 13.46 -11.14
N LEU A 400 10.46 12.42 -10.47
CA LEU A 400 11.91 12.18 -10.39
C LEU A 400 12.59 11.93 -11.75
N GLN A 401 11.82 11.43 -12.73
CA GLN A 401 12.30 11.20 -14.10
C GLN A 401 12.17 12.43 -15.00
N ASP A 402 11.57 13.53 -14.51
CA ASP A 402 11.47 14.77 -15.27
C ASP A 402 12.86 15.39 -15.42
N GLU A 403 13.19 15.81 -16.64
CA GLU A 403 14.36 16.64 -16.91
C GLU A 403 14.14 18.01 -16.29
N LYS A 404 14.92 18.32 -15.24
CA LYS A 404 14.87 19.61 -14.55
C LYS A 404 16.27 20.23 -14.48
N GLU A 405 16.39 21.48 -14.91
CA GLU A 405 17.65 22.25 -14.84
C GLU A 405 18.03 22.63 -13.39
N THR A 406 17.04 22.84 -12.51
CA THR A 406 17.21 23.09 -11.07
C THR A 406 16.37 22.12 -10.26
N ARG A 407 16.79 21.89 -9.02
CA ARG A 407 16.04 21.12 -8.01
C ARG A 407 15.66 22.07 -6.90
N GLU A 408 14.38 22.05 -6.54
CA GLU A 408 13.79 22.89 -5.51
C GLU A 408 13.51 22.06 -4.23
N GLU A 409 13.01 22.71 -3.18
CA GLU A 409 12.65 22.02 -1.92
C GLU A 409 11.58 20.93 -2.13
N GLU A 410 10.63 21.16 -3.04
CA GLU A 410 9.59 20.19 -3.40
C GLU A 410 10.18 18.91 -4.00
N ASP A 411 11.22 19.03 -4.85
CA ASP A 411 11.95 17.88 -5.42
C ASP A 411 12.61 17.04 -4.32
N ALA A 412 13.24 17.72 -3.36
CA ALA A 412 13.96 17.05 -2.28
C ALA A 412 13.00 16.31 -1.33
N LEU A 413 11.83 16.90 -1.06
CA LEU A 413 10.75 16.27 -0.30
C LEU A 413 10.14 15.09 -1.05
N GLU A 414 9.90 15.22 -2.36
CA GLU A 414 9.41 14.12 -3.20
C GLU A 414 10.40 12.94 -3.20
N PHE A 415 11.70 13.21 -3.33
CA PHE A 415 12.74 12.18 -3.24
C PHE A 415 12.76 11.50 -1.87
N GLN A 416 12.57 12.26 -0.80
CA GLN A 416 12.42 11.69 0.55
C GLN A 416 11.22 10.74 0.63
N PHE A 417 10.04 11.13 0.15
CA PHE A 417 8.88 10.22 0.13
C PHE A 417 9.11 8.97 -0.73
N PHE A 418 9.71 9.15 -1.91
CA PHE A 418 10.05 8.06 -2.81
C PHE A 418 10.94 7.01 -2.13
N SER A 419 12.01 7.47 -1.49
CA SER A 419 12.97 6.63 -0.78
C SER A 419 12.40 5.98 0.49
N GLU A 420 11.56 6.68 1.26
CA GLU A 420 10.83 6.11 2.40
C GLU A 420 9.93 4.95 1.96
N ILE A 421 9.19 5.14 0.86
CA ILE A 421 8.34 4.09 0.31
C ILE A 421 9.20 2.90 -0.14
N LEU A 422 10.29 3.12 -0.88
CA LEU A 422 11.19 2.04 -1.29
C LEU A 422 11.78 1.27 -0.10
N SER A 423 12.22 1.99 0.94
CA SER A 423 12.74 1.39 2.17
C SER A 423 11.71 0.47 2.82
N GLY A 424 10.47 0.94 2.97
CA GLY A 424 9.38 0.15 3.53
C GLY A 424 8.98 -1.08 2.69
N LEU A 425 9.26 -1.07 1.38
CA LEU A 425 8.97 -2.21 0.49
C LEU A 425 10.09 -3.24 0.47
N LEU A 426 11.35 -2.80 0.48
CA LEU A 426 12.52 -3.63 0.19
C LEU A 426 13.36 -3.95 1.43
N GLY A 427 13.29 -3.12 2.48
CA GLY A 427 14.14 -3.24 3.67
C GLY A 427 14.03 -4.59 4.37
N ASN A 428 12.83 -5.14 4.43
CA ASN A 428 12.57 -6.45 5.03
C ASN A 428 13.08 -7.62 4.17
N LEU A 429 13.33 -7.42 2.88
CA LEU A 429 13.81 -8.47 1.97
C LEU A 429 15.31 -8.72 2.14
N GLN A 430 16.09 -7.70 2.48
CA GLN A 430 17.56 -7.85 2.54
C GLN A 430 18.04 -8.63 3.78
N SER A 431 17.19 -8.84 4.79
CA SER A 431 17.52 -9.51 6.06
C SER A 431 17.66 -11.03 5.95
N SER A 432 17.37 -11.60 4.79
CA SER A 432 17.19 -13.04 4.61
C SER A 432 17.54 -13.48 3.19
N LEU A 433 18.04 -14.71 3.06
CA LEU A 433 18.49 -15.24 1.76
C LEU A 433 17.38 -15.28 0.69
N PRO A 434 16.13 -15.73 0.98
CA PRO A 434 15.06 -15.71 -0.02
C PRO A 434 14.71 -14.29 -0.50
N GLY A 435 14.74 -13.30 0.39
CA GLY A 435 14.48 -11.91 0.02
C GLY A 435 15.62 -11.30 -0.81
N GLN A 436 16.89 -11.57 -0.45
CA GLN A 436 18.04 -11.17 -1.27
C GLN A 436 18.02 -11.81 -2.67
N GLN A 437 17.56 -13.05 -2.78
CA GLN A 437 17.34 -13.71 -4.08
C GLN A 437 16.27 -13.00 -4.91
N VAL A 438 15.18 -12.51 -4.30
CA VAL A 438 14.18 -11.72 -5.01
C VAL A 438 14.77 -10.39 -5.50
N LEU A 439 15.52 -9.67 -4.65
CA LEU A 439 16.20 -8.45 -5.07
C LEU A 439 17.13 -8.70 -6.26
N ALA A 440 17.88 -9.81 -6.22
CA ALA A 440 18.74 -10.22 -7.33
C ALA A 440 17.95 -10.50 -8.61
N LYS A 441 16.80 -11.17 -8.54
CA LYS A 441 15.94 -11.42 -9.70
C LYS A 441 15.33 -10.16 -10.29
N LEU A 442 14.89 -9.23 -9.42
CA LEU A 442 14.37 -7.93 -9.86
C LEU A 442 15.46 -7.13 -10.59
N ALA A 443 16.68 -7.12 -10.04
CA ALA A 443 17.84 -6.50 -10.67
C ALA A 443 18.24 -7.19 -11.98
N ALA A 444 18.18 -8.52 -12.07
CA ALA A 444 18.57 -9.25 -13.27
C ALA A 444 17.72 -8.90 -14.50
N LYS A 445 16.40 -8.70 -14.31
CA LYS A 445 15.44 -8.36 -15.37
C LYS A 445 15.64 -6.95 -15.95
N GLU A 446 16.49 -6.13 -15.34
CA GLU A 446 16.90 -4.84 -15.88
C GLU A 446 17.55 -4.95 -17.27
N SER A 447 18.21 -6.08 -17.54
CA SER A 447 18.89 -6.37 -18.81
C SER A 447 17.95 -6.75 -19.97
N ASP A 448 16.67 -7.04 -19.70
CA ASP A 448 15.77 -7.67 -20.67
C ASP A 448 14.91 -6.68 -21.51
N SER A 449 14.98 -5.36 -21.28
CA SER A 449 13.97 -4.43 -21.82
C SER A 449 14.52 -3.23 -22.62
N ASN A 450 14.10 -3.13 -23.89
CA ASN A 450 14.01 -1.88 -24.64
C ASN A 450 12.58 -1.32 -24.46
N GLY A 451 12.37 -0.35 -23.56
CA GLY A 451 11.04 0.25 -23.25
C GLY A 451 10.98 0.92 -21.86
N ASP A 452 9.76 1.24 -21.37
CA ASP A 452 9.42 1.96 -20.10
C ASP A 452 9.98 1.35 -18.78
N GLY A 453 10.87 0.38 -18.89
CA GLY A 453 11.66 -0.19 -17.81
C GLY A 453 10.85 -1.10 -16.88
N ASN A 454 11.49 -2.17 -16.41
CA ASN A 454 10.93 -2.98 -15.34
C ASN A 454 10.90 -2.22 -14.01
N PHE A 455 10.31 -2.79 -12.96
CA PHE A 455 10.19 -2.11 -11.67
C PHE A 455 11.55 -1.66 -11.12
N TRP A 456 12.56 -2.55 -11.16
CA TRP A 456 13.92 -2.24 -10.70
C TRP A 456 14.54 -1.07 -11.47
N ARG A 457 14.51 -1.12 -12.80
CA ARG A 457 15.02 -0.05 -13.67
C ARG A 457 14.32 1.27 -13.40
N THR A 458 13.00 1.24 -13.21
CA THR A 458 12.21 2.44 -12.90
C THR A 458 12.73 3.10 -11.63
N ILE A 459 12.94 2.32 -10.57
CA ILE A 459 13.37 2.88 -9.29
C ILE A 459 14.83 3.34 -9.31
N THR A 460 15.74 2.56 -9.91
CA THR A 460 17.17 2.92 -9.97
C THR A 460 17.42 4.09 -10.91
N SER A 461 16.77 4.14 -12.08
CA SER A 461 16.85 5.29 -12.99
C SER A 461 16.39 6.56 -12.29
N SER A 462 15.26 6.51 -11.57
CA SER A 462 14.72 7.70 -10.87
C SER A 462 15.72 8.25 -9.85
N VAL A 463 16.36 7.37 -9.07
CA VAL A 463 17.40 7.78 -8.10
C VAL A 463 18.63 8.33 -8.80
N ILE A 464 19.13 7.67 -9.84
CA ILE A 464 20.33 8.11 -10.59
C ILE A 464 20.08 9.50 -11.20
N THR A 465 18.93 9.69 -11.86
CA THR A 465 18.54 10.96 -12.48
C THR A 465 18.47 12.10 -11.46
N VAL A 466 17.99 11.82 -10.25
CA VAL A 466 17.94 12.82 -9.18
C VAL A 466 19.34 13.13 -8.67
N LEU A 467 20.10 12.13 -8.22
CA LEU A 467 21.35 12.31 -7.50
C LEU A 467 22.53 12.76 -8.38
N ASN A 468 22.52 12.44 -9.67
CA ASN A 468 23.54 12.93 -10.61
C ASN A 468 23.34 14.39 -11.03
N ASN A 469 22.28 15.07 -10.57
CA ASN A 469 22.14 16.50 -10.78
C ASN A 469 23.09 17.26 -9.86
N ASP A 470 24.04 18.02 -10.43
CA ASP A 470 25.08 18.74 -9.68
C ASP A 470 24.54 19.66 -8.57
N LYS A 471 23.28 20.10 -8.67
CA LYS A 471 22.63 21.00 -7.72
C LYS A 471 22.07 20.30 -6.47
N VAL A 472 22.03 18.96 -6.43
CA VAL A 472 21.74 18.16 -5.21
C VAL A 472 22.75 18.44 -4.10
N LYS A 473 23.95 18.89 -4.47
CA LYS A 473 25.06 19.24 -3.56
C LYS A 473 24.91 20.64 -2.94
N SER A 474 23.81 21.37 -3.20
CA SER A 474 23.53 22.65 -2.55
C SER A 474 23.35 22.45 -1.03
N PRO A 475 24.05 23.21 -0.17
CA PRO A 475 23.96 23.06 1.28
C PRO A 475 22.53 23.15 1.85
N MET A 476 21.63 23.87 1.16
CA MET A 476 20.25 24.08 1.61
C MET A 476 19.36 22.85 1.49
N LEU A 477 19.61 21.98 0.50
CA LEU A 477 18.79 20.79 0.22
C LEU A 477 19.50 19.48 0.56
N GLN A 478 20.80 19.57 0.88
CA GLN A 478 21.66 18.43 1.14
C GLN A 478 21.08 17.50 2.22
N SER A 479 20.45 18.05 3.25
CA SER A 479 19.91 17.25 4.36
C SER A 479 18.77 16.31 3.95
N GLN A 480 17.86 16.76 3.08
CA GLN A 480 16.73 15.96 2.60
C GLN A 480 17.21 14.86 1.64
N PHE A 481 18.15 15.19 0.75
CA PHE A 481 18.74 14.20 -0.16
C PHE A 481 19.56 13.16 0.60
N ILE A 482 20.33 13.54 1.63
CA ILE A 482 21.03 12.59 2.51
C ILE A 482 20.03 11.65 3.19
N ARG A 483 18.94 12.17 3.77
CA ARG A 483 17.90 11.32 4.36
C ARG A 483 17.30 10.35 3.34
N GLY A 484 17.09 10.80 2.11
CA GLY A 484 16.62 9.93 1.05
C GLY A 484 17.62 8.83 0.68
N VAL A 485 18.91 9.15 0.62
CA VAL A 485 19.98 8.16 0.44
C VAL A 485 20.03 7.18 1.60
N ASP A 486 19.94 7.65 2.84
CA ASP A 486 19.90 6.80 4.04
C ASP A 486 18.72 5.83 3.96
N ASN A 487 17.53 6.28 3.56
CA ASN A 487 16.37 5.42 3.35
C ASN A 487 16.61 4.35 2.28
N ILE A 488 17.26 4.70 1.16
CA ILE A 488 17.62 3.74 0.11
C ILE A 488 18.60 2.69 0.63
N LEU A 489 19.61 3.10 1.39
CA LEU A 489 20.59 2.20 2.01
C LEU A 489 19.94 1.33 3.10
N LEU A 490 18.97 1.86 3.85
CA LEU A 490 18.14 1.08 4.76
C LEU A 490 17.27 0.07 4.02
N GLY A 491 16.87 0.34 2.78
CA GLY A 491 16.05 -0.57 1.97
C GLY A 491 16.83 -1.67 1.26
N MET A 492 18.03 -1.38 0.77
CA MET A 492 18.77 -2.26 -0.15
C MET A 492 20.28 -2.36 0.16
N GLY A 493 20.78 -1.69 1.18
CA GLY A 493 22.22 -1.55 1.45
C GLY A 493 22.97 -2.87 1.58
N THR A 494 22.41 -3.87 2.27
CA THR A 494 23.05 -5.19 2.39
C THR A 494 23.15 -5.88 1.03
N PHE A 495 22.10 -5.78 0.22
CA PHE A 495 22.12 -6.35 -1.13
C PHE A 495 23.18 -5.64 -2.00
N LEU A 496 23.17 -4.31 -2.03
CA LEU A 496 24.12 -3.50 -2.79
C LEU A 496 25.56 -3.77 -2.38
N ALA A 497 25.86 -3.77 -1.07
CA ALA A 497 27.18 -4.09 -0.53
C ALA A 497 27.64 -5.49 -0.97
N THR A 498 26.73 -6.46 -0.99
CA THR A 498 27.05 -7.83 -1.43
C THR A 498 27.36 -7.91 -2.92
N VAL A 499 26.68 -7.12 -3.75
CA VAL A 499 26.95 -7.04 -5.20
C VAL A 499 28.27 -6.31 -5.48
N CYS A 500 28.59 -5.29 -4.70
CA CYS A 500 29.84 -4.54 -4.80
C CYS A 500 31.06 -5.26 -4.20
N ALA A 501 30.85 -6.23 -3.30
CA ALA A 501 31.93 -7.04 -2.74
C ALA A 501 32.58 -7.92 -3.83
N ASN A 502 33.85 -8.30 -3.62
CA ASN A 502 34.53 -9.23 -4.52
C ASN A 502 33.65 -10.48 -4.72
N PRO A 503 33.23 -10.81 -5.97
CA PRO A 503 32.29 -11.89 -6.21
C PRO A 503 32.75 -13.22 -5.62
N GLY A 504 34.05 -13.51 -5.63
CA GLY A 504 34.61 -14.72 -5.02
C GLY A 504 34.43 -14.77 -3.49
N GLN A 505 34.52 -13.62 -2.82
CA GLN A 505 34.34 -13.48 -1.38
C GLN A 505 32.85 -13.48 -0.99
N ALA A 506 31.99 -12.81 -1.76
CA ALA A 506 30.54 -12.84 -1.54
C ALA A 506 29.98 -14.27 -1.69
N ILE A 507 30.45 -15.00 -2.71
CA ILE A 507 30.10 -16.40 -2.94
C ILE A 507 30.57 -17.30 -1.79
N SER A 508 31.82 -17.12 -1.31
CA SER A 508 32.34 -17.93 -0.19
C SER A 508 31.59 -17.67 1.12
N GLN A 509 30.98 -16.50 1.27
CA GLN A 509 30.10 -16.13 2.38
C GLN A 509 28.63 -16.55 2.20
N GLY A 510 28.31 -17.29 1.13
CA GLY A 510 26.99 -17.88 0.90
C GLY A 510 26.05 -17.08 0.00
N ALA A 511 26.49 -15.96 -0.58
CA ALA A 511 25.70 -15.14 -1.51
C ALA A 511 25.71 -15.71 -2.94
N ASN A 512 25.37 -16.99 -3.09
CA ASN A 512 25.34 -17.67 -4.39
C ASN A 512 24.37 -17.05 -5.40
N TYR A 513 23.39 -16.26 -4.93
CA TYR A 513 22.45 -15.53 -5.78
C TYR A 513 23.13 -14.48 -6.65
N VAL A 514 24.30 -13.95 -6.25
CA VAL A 514 25.06 -12.98 -7.07
C VAL A 514 25.47 -13.59 -8.41
N ARG A 515 25.67 -14.91 -8.48
CA ARG A 515 25.95 -15.62 -9.74
C ARG A 515 24.81 -15.56 -10.76
N GLN A 516 23.60 -15.24 -10.31
CA GLN A 516 22.41 -15.15 -11.16
C GLN A 516 22.24 -13.76 -11.76
N LEU A 517 23.05 -12.78 -11.33
CA LEU A 517 23.01 -11.43 -11.89
C LEU A 517 23.78 -11.37 -13.22
N PRO A 518 23.16 -10.86 -14.29
CA PRO A 518 23.87 -10.53 -15.52
C PRO A 518 24.94 -9.46 -15.27
N GLN A 519 26.05 -9.52 -16.02
CA GLN A 519 27.15 -8.55 -15.88
C GLN A 519 26.66 -7.10 -16.05
N GLN A 520 25.73 -6.85 -16.97
CA GLN A 520 25.14 -5.52 -17.18
C GLN A 520 24.42 -4.98 -15.94
N ALA A 521 23.72 -5.83 -15.18
CA ALA A 521 23.05 -5.44 -13.93
C ALA A 521 24.09 -5.14 -12.84
N ILE A 522 25.16 -5.95 -12.76
CA ILE A 522 26.28 -5.70 -11.85
C ILE A 522 26.94 -4.35 -12.19
N ASP A 523 27.30 -4.12 -13.45
CA ASP A 523 27.95 -2.88 -13.90
C ASP A 523 27.09 -1.65 -13.61
N ARG A 524 25.78 -1.73 -13.85
CA ARG A 524 24.89 -0.61 -13.54
C ARG A 524 24.81 -0.32 -12.04
N ILE A 525 24.76 -1.36 -11.20
CA ILE A 525 24.77 -1.20 -9.75
C ILE A 525 26.10 -0.58 -9.29
N THR A 526 27.23 -1.15 -9.72
CA THR A 526 28.56 -0.80 -9.22
C THR A 526 29.13 0.49 -9.81
N GLN A 527 28.78 0.82 -11.06
CA GLN A 527 29.34 1.97 -11.79
C GLN A 527 28.40 3.18 -11.85
N GLN A 528 27.10 3.02 -11.61
CA GLN A 528 26.14 4.14 -11.67
C GLN A 528 25.35 4.32 -10.38
N PHE A 529 24.63 3.29 -9.93
CA PHE A 529 23.69 3.43 -8.83
C PHE A 529 24.38 3.67 -7.47
N VAL A 530 25.30 2.78 -7.08
CA VAL A 530 26.03 2.92 -5.81
C VAL A 530 26.92 4.17 -5.79
N PRO A 531 27.67 4.50 -6.86
CA PRO A 531 28.39 5.78 -6.92
C PRO A 531 27.50 7.02 -6.76
N ALA A 532 26.30 7.04 -7.33
CA ALA A 532 25.37 8.16 -7.15
C ALA A 532 24.94 8.34 -5.68
N LEU A 533 24.66 7.23 -4.97
CA LEU A 533 24.36 7.24 -3.54
C LEU A 533 25.55 7.75 -2.72
N LEU A 534 26.73 7.16 -2.92
CA LEU A 534 27.93 7.46 -2.14
C LEU A 534 28.45 8.88 -2.36
N SER A 535 28.41 9.37 -3.59
CA SER A 535 28.85 10.74 -3.91
C SER A 535 28.00 11.80 -3.20
N THR A 536 26.70 11.51 -2.98
CA THR A 536 25.80 12.37 -2.19
C THR A 536 26.20 12.41 -0.71
N LEU A 537 26.78 11.33 -0.20
CA LEU A 537 27.35 11.24 1.14
C LEU A 537 28.80 11.76 1.23
N GLY A 538 29.36 12.28 0.14
CA GLY A 538 30.75 12.76 0.07
C GLY A 538 31.80 11.64 -0.03
N VAL A 539 31.38 10.42 -0.38
CA VAL A 539 32.27 9.27 -0.57
C VAL A 539 32.49 9.04 -2.07
N VAL A 540 33.74 9.01 -2.51
CA VAL A 540 34.12 8.68 -3.88
C VAL A 540 34.79 7.31 -3.88
N ILE A 541 34.27 6.39 -4.70
CA ILE A 541 34.96 5.13 -4.99
C ILE A 541 35.99 5.45 -6.07
N GLU A 542 37.27 5.45 -5.72
CA GLU A 542 38.33 5.47 -6.72
C GLU A 542 38.36 4.09 -7.41
N PRO A 543 38.39 4.04 -8.76
CA PRO A 543 38.60 2.75 -9.43
C PRO A 543 39.98 2.23 -9.01
N ASP A 544 40.01 0.99 -8.51
CA ASP A 544 41.26 0.28 -8.27
C ASP A 544 42.11 0.36 -9.56
N GLY A 545 43.32 0.90 -9.44
CA GLY A 545 44.29 1.02 -10.53
C GLY A 545 44.83 -0.32 -11.02
#